data_AF-A0A350I7F8-F1
#
_entry.id   AF-A0A350I7F8-F1
#
_cell.length_a   1.000
_cell.length_b   1.000
_cell.length_c   1.000
_cell.angle_alpha   90.00
_cell.angle_beta   90.00
_cell.angle_gamma   90.00
#
_symmetry.space_group_name_H-M   'P 1'
#
loop_
_entity.id
_entity.type
_entity.pdbx_description
1 polymer ?
#
loop_
_entity_poly.entity_id
_entity_poly.type
_entity_poly.pdbx_seq_one_letter_code
_entity_poly.pdbx_strand_id
1 'polypeptide(L)'
;MKNYANFNRILVTEGDFAFPAAGLPLYTIKRKPGTTQTRRIYNNAFKPKQPILWLDVPAGSAAGTVPETIDVAGITADNVGSLNIGVLHSSGSNGIVDSIRSAGPEEFGGCDIRDLGAYGPSCALSEIKAAYPKCLTCDTLSVRITLDDNETRAFYPNRVRASQVFSYTPNCKQCEDCDKTVTADEYMCGLVDEINGNLERITLDELPYPGMGSGRSFDKPYKAVKLHPTFKSYCMVPEGTACDGCDRIDALTTFTINGVVKNFVGLTDSVDNTKTLTAQLEEAAAQIQEGFEEEYGRHGGFVVLTQGMGDCCGIQMYVSTCDTNFAIAGLSDCANAIVPFPTFSQESFCQDCATSTDTETPTAGLAIIAKQDKLECGAFIGQVPEYRGRQIDIEFFDAYEAINTNFLKATLQKGAIASNFGTDVQLREYHQIVGGEGFDFQQGNTYSGHLGLPDSNSQLANITTADCQTSYCTYYVRSRVYGDTFVMPETNTYKVFSELNVPQGDSTTRTAIEALFTKFVAIKPNVCRDLATAVCPS
;
A
#
# COMPACT_ATOMS: atom_id res chain seq x y z
N MET A 1 0.28 6.28 -34.00
CA MET A 1 -0.59 7.19 -33.24
C MET A 1 0.01 7.32 -31.84
N LYS A 2 0.57 8.49 -31.49
CA LYS A 2 1.08 8.73 -30.14
C LYS A 2 -0.11 9.15 -29.28
N ASN A 3 -0.54 8.28 -28.37
CA ASN A 3 -1.51 8.65 -27.34
C ASN A 3 -0.91 9.80 -26.53
N TYR A 4 -1.56 10.97 -26.54
CA TYR A 4 -1.11 12.13 -25.78
C TYR A 4 -1.16 11.77 -24.29
N ALA A 5 0.03 11.65 -23.70
CA ALA A 5 0.26 11.09 -22.38
C ALA A 5 -0.30 12.02 -21.30
N ASN A 6 -0.97 11.45 -20.29
CA ASN A 6 -1.18 12.16 -19.03
C ASN A 6 0.20 12.44 -18.43
N PHE A 7 0.53 13.71 -18.17
CA PHE A 7 1.77 14.07 -17.50
C PHE A 7 1.58 13.86 -15.99
N ASN A 8 2.18 12.80 -15.47
CA ASN A 8 2.24 12.57 -14.03
C ASN A 8 3.60 13.07 -13.51
N ARG A 9 3.59 13.98 -12.54
CA ARG A 9 4.80 14.46 -11.85
C ARG A 9 4.71 14.11 -10.38
N ILE A 10 5.71 13.40 -9.88
CA ILE A 10 5.81 12.98 -8.49
C ILE A 10 7.03 13.68 -7.91
N LEU A 11 6.77 14.62 -7.02
CA LEU A 11 7.76 15.46 -6.37
C LEU A 11 7.83 15.10 -4.90
N VAL A 12 9.04 15.12 -4.33
CA VAL A 12 9.27 14.78 -2.93
C VAL A 12 10.07 15.88 -2.27
N THR A 13 9.52 16.41 -1.17
CA THR A 13 10.16 17.39 -0.28
C THR A 13 10.82 16.71 0.91
N GLU A 14 11.70 17.43 1.61
CA GLU A 14 12.44 16.95 2.79
C GLU A 14 13.04 18.16 3.52
N GLY A 15 13.16 18.08 4.85
CA GLY A 15 13.92 19.02 5.68
C GLY A 15 13.08 20.10 6.37
N ASP A 16 11.77 19.92 6.44
CA ASP A 16 10.83 20.82 7.13
C ASP A 16 10.94 22.31 6.73
N PHE A 17 10.96 22.57 5.42
CA PHE A 17 11.11 23.92 4.86
C PHE A 17 9.79 24.57 4.46
N ALA A 18 9.62 25.85 4.82
CA ALA A 18 8.65 26.73 4.17
C ALA A 18 9.10 27.12 2.74
N PHE A 19 8.17 27.70 1.96
CA PHE A 19 8.53 28.38 0.72
C PHE A 19 9.57 29.49 0.97
N PRO A 20 10.55 29.68 0.07
CA PRO A 20 11.47 30.81 0.16
C PRO A 20 10.74 32.15 0.18
N ALA A 21 11.37 33.17 0.76
CA ALA A 21 10.85 34.53 0.72
C ALA A 21 10.66 35.02 -0.72
N ALA A 22 9.65 35.87 -0.96
CA ALA A 22 9.39 36.47 -2.26
C ALA A 22 10.54 37.42 -2.71
N GLY A 23 10.71 37.56 -4.02
CA GLY A 23 11.68 38.48 -4.64
C GLY A 23 13.12 37.96 -4.67
N LEU A 24 13.35 36.67 -4.40
CA LEU A 24 14.68 36.06 -4.58
C LEU A 24 14.84 35.61 -6.04
N PRO A 25 15.89 36.05 -6.76
CA PRO A 25 16.15 35.55 -8.10
C PRO A 25 16.43 34.05 -8.05
N LEU A 26 15.81 33.27 -8.95
CA LEU A 26 15.96 31.81 -8.94
C LEU A 26 17.40 31.37 -9.20
N TYR A 27 18.04 32.01 -10.18
CA TYR A 27 19.41 31.73 -10.57
C TYR A 27 20.07 32.95 -11.16
N THR A 28 21.40 32.90 -11.25
CA THR A 28 22.19 33.81 -12.07
C THR A 28 22.68 33.08 -13.32
N ILE A 29 22.73 33.80 -14.44
CA ILE A 29 23.27 33.25 -15.69
C ILE A 29 24.74 33.63 -15.78
N LYS A 30 25.64 32.65 -15.74
CA LYS A 30 27.08 32.86 -15.97
C LYS A 30 27.51 32.24 -17.29
N ARG A 31 28.26 33.00 -18.08
CA ARG A 31 28.91 32.47 -19.28
C ARG A 31 30.13 31.65 -18.88
N LYS A 32 30.25 30.42 -19.40
CA LYS A 32 31.44 29.59 -19.16
C LYS A 32 32.64 30.23 -19.87
N PRO A 33 33.75 30.53 -19.16
CA PRO A 33 34.90 31.20 -19.74
C PRO A 33 35.38 30.52 -21.03
N GLY A 34 35.62 31.31 -22.08
CA GLY A 34 36.09 30.81 -23.37
C GLY A 34 35.04 30.09 -24.23
N THR A 35 33.76 30.08 -23.85
CA THR A 35 32.69 29.44 -24.64
C THR A 35 31.48 30.38 -24.83
N THR A 36 30.58 30.05 -25.76
CA THR A 36 29.25 30.70 -25.88
C THR A 36 28.22 30.07 -24.95
N GLN A 37 28.57 29.01 -24.23
CA GLN A 37 27.66 28.31 -23.33
C GLN A 37 27.43 29.12 -22.05
N THR A 38 26.17 29.21 -21.64
CA THR A 38 25.75 29.77 -20.37
C THR A 38 25.37 28.65 -19.40
N ARG A 39 25.57 28.88 -18.11
CA ARG A 39 25.17 27.98 -17.03
C ARG A 39 24.33 28.76 -16.03
N ARG A 40 23.24 28.15 -15.57
CA ARG A 40 22.45 28.63 -14.43
C ARG A 40 23.16 28.27 -13.13
N ILE A 41 23.29 29.23 -12.24
CA ILE A 41 23.77 29.03 -10.87
C ILE A 41 22.65 29.47 -9.96
N TYR A 42 21.99 28.49 -9.33
CA TYR A 42 20.86 28.74 -8.45
C TYR A 42 21.29 29.52 -7.20
N ASN A 43 20.35 30.24 -6.62
CA ASN A 43 20.60 31.04 -5.44
C ASN A 43 21.07 30.16 -4.27
N ASN A 44 22.19 30.53 -3.63
CA ASN A 44 22.77 29.77 -2.50
C ASN A 44 21.86 29.76 -1.26
N ALA A 45 20.83 30.62 -1.20
CA ALA A 45 19.82 30.61 -0.15
C ALA A 45 18.91 29.37 -0.22
N PHE A 46 18.79 28.74 -1.39
CA PHE A 46 17.93 27.59 -1.59
C PHE A 46 18.55 26.31 -1.05
N LYS A 47 17.68 25.43 -0.53
CA LYS A 47 18.05 24.10 -0.07
C LYS A 47 17.50 23.05 -1.03
N PRO A 48 18.24 21.97 -1.32
CA PRO A 48 17.66 20.82 -1.99
C PRO A 48 16.42 20.37 -1.23
N LYS A 49 15.42 19.84 -1.94
CA LYS A 49 14.16 19.32 -1.38
C LYS A 49 13.20 20.34 -0.77
N GLN A 50 13.56 21.61 -0.77
CA GLN A 50 12.66 22.69 -0.40
C GLN A 50 11.60 22.93 -1.50
N PRO A 51 10.30 23.09 -1.15
CA PRO A 51 9.28 23.49 -2.11
C PRO A 51 9.47 24.96 -2.53
N ILE A 52 9.15 25.29 -3.78
CA ILE A 52 9.35 26.64 -4.33
C ILE A 52 8.19 27.07 -5.23
N LEU A 53 7.90 28.38 -5.21
CA LEU A 53 6.93 29.07 -6.06
C LEU A 53 7.62 30.19 -6.81
N TRP A 54 7.30 30.36 -8.09
CA TRP A 54 7.78 31.48 -8.90
C TRP A 54 6.79 31.81 -10.00
N LEU A 55 6.90 33.02 -10.54
CA LEU A 55 6.19 33.43 -11.75
C LEU A 55 7.14 33.37 -12.94
N ASP A 56 6.64 32.94 -14.09
CA ASP A 56 7.42 33.03 -15.31
C ASP A 56 7.70 34.48 -15.71
N VAL A 57 8.80 34.67 -16.43
CA VAL A 57 9.22 35.98 -16.93
C VAL A 57 8.30 36.36 -18.09
N PRO A 58 7.59 37.50 -18.04
CA PRO A 58 6.67 37.88 -19.10
C PRO A 58 7.34 37.92 -20.48
N ALA A 59 6.62 37.49 -21.51
CA ALA A 59 7.08 37.58 -22.89
C ALA A 59 7.49 39.03 -23.24
N GLY A 60 8.68 39.19 -23.83
CA GLY A 60 9.23 40.51 -24.18
C GLY A 60 10.06 41.18 -23.08
N SER A 61 10.29 40.51 -21.95
CA SER A 61 11.24 40.97 -20.94
C SER A 61 12.66 41.10 -21.50
N ALA A 62 13.47 41.97 -20.89
CA ALA A 62 14.84 42.19 -21.30
C ALA A 62 15.66 40.89 -21.29
N ALA A 63 16.58 40.75 -22.25
CA ALA A 63 17.45 39.59 -22.33
C ALA A 63 18.27 39.45 -21.03
N GLY A 64 18.13 38.31 -20.34
CA GLY A 64 18.79 38.05 -19.07
C GLY A 64 17.96 38.35 -17.82
N THR A 65 16.71 38.80 -17.96
CA THR A 65 15.76 38.79 -16.84
C THR A 65 15.58 37.36 -16.35
N VAL A 66 15.73 37.16 -15.04
CA VAL A 66 15.58 35.85 -14.38
C VAL A 66 14.27 35.83 -13.59
N PRO A 67 13.58 34.69 -13.49
CA PRO A 67 12.41 34.58 -12.64
C PRO A 67 12.79 34.81 -11.17
N GLU A 68 11.83 35.34 -10.40
CA GLU A 68 11.95 35.56 -8.96
C GLU A 68 10.92 34.71 -8.22
N THR A 69 11.27 34.32 -7.00
CA THR A 69 10.34 33.62 -6.10
C THR A 69 9.16 34.51 -5.73
N ILE A 70 8.03 33.87 -5.47
CA ILE A 70 6.90 34.52 -4.81
C ILE A 70 6.53 33.74 -3.54
N ASP A 71 5.81 34.38 -2.64
CA ASP A 71 5.17 33.71 -1.52
C ASP A 71 3.69 33.41 -1.84
N VAL A 72 3.03 32.66 -0.96
CA VAL A 72 1.61 32.31 -1.09
C VAL A 72 0.72 33.57 -1.08
N ALA A 73 1.10 34.61 -0.36
CA ALA A 73 0.32 35.85 -0.25
C ALA A 73 0.29 36.61 -1.58
N GLY A 74 1.41 36.60 -2.31
CA GLY A 74 1.61 37.24 -3.62
C GLY A 74 0.89 36.58 -4.79
N ILE A 75 0.25 35.42 -4.59
CA ILE A 75 -0.60 34.79 -5.60
C ILE A 75 -1.91 35.58 -5.73
N THR A 76 -2.31 35.91 -6.95
CA THR A 76 -3.53 36.64 -7.28
C THR A 76 -4.28 35.93 -8.42
N ALA A 77 -5.55 36.29 -8.63
CA ALA A 77 -6.31 35.77 -9.76
C ALA A 77 -5.69 36.12 -11.13
N ASP A 78 -4.93 37.23 -11.19
CA ASP A 78 -4.31 37.71 -12.42
C ASP A 78 -3.00 37.00 -12.74
N ASN A 79 -2.23 36.56 -11.73
CA ASN A 79 -0.92 35.94 -11.92
C ASN A 79 -0.92 34.41 -11.77
N VAL A 80 -2.01 33.81 -11.26
CA VAL A 80 -2.09 32.35 -11.10
C VAL A 80 -1.82 31.63 -12.41
N GLY A 81 -2.24 32.22 -13.53
CA GLY A 81 -2.04 31.68 -14.88
C GLY A 81 -0.59 31.48 -15.27
N SER A 82 0.35 32.22 -14.66
CA SER A 82 1.79 32.14 -14.88
C SER A 82 2.56 31.63 -13.67
N LEU A 83 1.83 31.03 -12.71
CA LEU A 83 2.41 30.41 -11.53
C LEU A 83 3.06 29.09 -11.90
N ASN A 84 4.25 28.88 -11.33
CA ASN A 84 4.93 27.61 -11.32
C ASN A 84 5.16 27.13 -9.88
N ILE A 85 5.12 25.81 -9.72
CA ILE A 85 5.30 25.11 -8.45
C ILE A 85 6.32 24.01 -8.69
N GLY A 86 7.27 23.84 -7.77
CA GLY A 86 8.26 22.78 -7.91
C GLY A 86 8.97 22.47 -6.60
N VAL A 87 9.94 21.56 -6.70
CA VAL A 87 10.84 21.22 -5.61
C VAL A 87 12.28 21.38 -6.10
N LEU A 88 13.09 22.08 -5.30
CA LEU A 88 14.49 22.31 -5.57
C LEU A 88 15.26 20.98 -5.57
N HIS A 89 16.07 20.73 -6.59
CA HIS A 89 16.77 19.47 -6.78
C HIS A 89 18.28 19.68 -6.88
N SER A 90 19.02 18.68 -6.40
CA SER A 90 20.46 18.57 -6.53
C SER A 90 20.75 17.25 -7.23
N SER A 91 21.30 17.33 -8.44
CA SER A 91 21.67 16.14 -9.22
C SER A 91 22.91 15.41 -8.65
N GLY A 92 23.61 16.01 -7.68
CA GLY A 92 24.77 15.44 -7.02
C GLY A 92 24.64 15.38 -5.50
N SER A 93 25.57 14.67 -4.86
CA SER A 93 25.64 14.55 -3.39
C SER A 93 26.24 15.77 -2.70
N ASN A 94 26.44 16.89 -3.40
CA ASN A 94 27.10 18.09 -2.87
C ASN A 94 26.16 19.01 -2.07
N GLY A 95 24.85 18.71 -2.04
CA GLY A 95 23.84 19.50 -1.33
C GLY A 95 23.58 20.87 -1.95
N ILE A 96 24.02 21.12 -3.19
CA ILE A 96 23.83 22.38 -3.90
C ILE A 96 22.71 22.22 -4.93
N VAL A 97 21.73 23.12 -4.88
CA VAL A 97 20.65 23.16 -5.86
C VAL A 97 21.22 23.47 -7.25
N ASP A 98 20.86 22.67 -8.23
CA ASP A 98 21.27 22.83 -9.62
C ASP A 98 20.12 22.73 -10.63
N SER A 99 18.91 22.44 -10.15
CA SER A 99 17.72 22.28 -10.95
C SER A 99 16.45 22.41 -10.09
N ILE A 100 15.30 22.61 -10.74
CA ILE A 100 13.98 22.58 -10.11
C ILE A 100 13.15 21.49 -10.80
N ARG A 101 12.66 20.52 -10.03
CA ARG A 101 11.66 19.56 -10.52
C ARG A 101 10.28 20.23 -10.45
N SER A 102 9.78 20.66 -11.60
CA SER A 102 8.47 21.33 -11.70
C SER A 102 7.30 20.34 -11.63
N ALA A 103 6.20 20.77 -11.02
CA ALA A 103 4.95 20.04 -10.95
C ALA A 103 4.26 19.96 -12.32
N GLY A 104 4.50 20.93 -13.20
CA GLY A 104 3.95 20.96 -14.55
C GLY A 104 5.03 21.21 -15.61
N PRO A 105 4.80 20.80 -16.87
CA PRO A 105 5.68 21.16 -17.97
C PRO A 105 5.59 22.65 -18.34
N GLU A 106 4.50 23.33 -18.00
CA GLU A 106 4.20 24.74 -18.31
C GLU A 106 3.29 25.35 -17.22
N GLU A 107 2.98 26.64 -17.35
CA GLU A 107 2.22 27.45 -16.38
C GLU A 107 0.86 26.84 -15.97
N PHE A 108 0.47 27.00 -14.69
CA PHE A 108 -0.84 26.57 -14.21
C PHE A 108 -1.94 27.56 -14.61
N GLY A 109 -2.71 27.29 -15.67
CA GLY A 109 -3.88 28.10 -15.99
C GLY A 109 -4.88 28.19 -14.82
N GLY A 110 -5.32 29.40 -14.45
CA GLY A 110 -6.14 29.61 -13.24
C GLY A 110 -7.48 28.88 -13.19
N CYS A 111 -8.14 28.70 -14.34
CA CYS A 111 -9.38 27.92 -14.45
C CYS A 111 -9.13 26.48 -14.91
N ASP A 112 -7.86 26.10 -15.02
CA ASP A 112 -7.42 24.79 -15.46
C ASP A 112 -7.10 23.86 -14.30
N ILE A 113 -6.95 24.37 -13.06
CA ILE A 113 -6.98 23.53 -11.85
C ILE A 113 -8.36 22.91 -11.72
N ARG A 114 -8.44 21.60 -11.93
CA ARG A 114 -9.69 20.82 -11.92
C ARG A 114 -9.99 20.19 -10.58
N ASP A 115 -8.94 19.87 -9.84
CA ASP A 115 -9.03 19.12 -8.60
C ASP A 115 -7.80 19.39 -7.72
N LEU A 116 -8.04 19.51 -6.43
CA LEU A 116 -7.04 19.62 -5.37
C LEU A 116 -7.42 18.61 -4.30
N GLY A 117 -6.43 17.88 -3.78
CA GLY A 117 -6.68 17.00 -2.66
C GLY A 117 -5.42 16.64 -1.92
N ALA A 118 -5.60 16.05 -0.74
CA ALA A 118 -4.54 15.58 0.13
C ALA A 118 -4.97 14.25 0.71
N TYR A 119 -4.03 13.33 0.80
CA TYR A 119 -4.26 12.03 1.40
C TYR A 119 -3.02 11.63 2.21
N GLY A 120 -3.23 11.16 3.43
CA GLY A 120 -2.17 10.71 4.34
C GLY A 120 -1.75 9.27 4.06
N PRO A 121 -0.78 8.74 4.81
CA PRO A 121 -0.44 7.33 4.76
C PRO A 121 -1.65 6.49 5.16
N SER A 122 -1.87 5.39 4.45
CA SER A 122 -2.96 4.45 4.72
C SER A 122 -2.43 3.03 4.71
N CYS A 123 -2.64 2.32 5.80
CA CYS A 123 -2.13 0.96 5.98
C CYS A 123 -2.86 -0.07 5.12
N ALA A 124 -2.11 -1.09 4.70
CA ALA A 124 -2.70 -2.25 4.07
C ALA A 124 -3.60 -3.01 5.07
N LEU A 125 -4.67 -3.61 4.54
CA LEU A 125 -5.55 -4.50 5.30
C LEU A 125 -5.50 -5.88 4.65
N SER A 126 -5.44 -6.92 5.49
CA SER A 126 -5.50 -8.30 5.03
C SER A 126 -6.82 -8.63 4.36
N GLU A 127 -6.77 -9.34 3.23
CA GLU A 127 -7.98 -9.97 2.70
C GLU A 127 -8.27 -11.26 3.48
N ILE A 128 -9.52 -11.42 3.91
CA ILE A 128 -10.00 -12.64 4.55
C ILE A 128 -11.15 -13.19 3.72
N LYS A 129 -10.90 -14.32 3.08
CA LYS A 129 -11.92 -15.09 2.37
C LYS A 129 -12.33 -16.28 3.21
N ALA A 130 -13.63 -16.53 3.25
CA ALA A 130 -14.20 -17.66 3.95
C ALA A 130 -15.01 -18.54 3.01
N ALA A 131 -15.04 -19.83 3.33
CA ALA A 131 -15.85 -20.81 2.66
C ALA A 131 -16.61 -21.68 3.65
N TYR A 132 -17.85 -22.00 3.30
CA TYR A 132 -18.78 -22.73 4.15
C TYR A 132 -19.39 -23.89 3.36
N PRO A 133 -19.28 -25.13 3.84
CA PRO A 133 -19.90 -26.27 3.19
C PRO A 133 -21.44 -26.22 3.35
N LYS A 134 -22.17 -26.46 2.27
CA LYS A 134 -23.64 -26.67 2.28
C LYS A 134 -23.98 -28.14 2.45
N CYS A 135 -23.37 -28.98 1.62
CA CYS A 135 -23.56 -30.42 1.58
C CYS A 135 -22.19 -31.08 1.49
N LEU A 136 -21.97 -32.12 2.31
CA LEU A 136 -20.73 -32.88 2.34
C LEU A 136 -21.02 -34.34 2.03
N THR A 137 -20.17 -34.93 1.19
CA THR A 137 -20.18 -36.37 0.90
C THR A 137 -19.03 -37.03 1.64
N CYS A 138 -18.74 -38.30 1.35
CA CYS A 138 -17.55 -39.00 1.86
C CYS A 138 -16.38 -38.96 0.88
N ASP A 139 -16.51 -38.18 -0.19
CA ASP A 139 -15.51 -38.12 -1.25
C ASP A 139 -14.36 -37.16 -0.87
N THR A 140 -13.24 -37.31 -1.56
CA THR A 140 -12.14 -36.36 -1.46
C THR A 140 -12.62 -34.96 -1.86
N LEU A 141 -12.41 -34.00 -0.98
CA LEU A 141 -12.66 -32.60 -1.25
C LEU A 141 -11.34 -31.92 -1.62
N SER A 142 -11.31 -31.27 -2.77
CA SER A 142 -10.15 -30.48 -3.21
C SER A 142 -10.46 -29.00 -3.15
N VAL A 143 -9.49 -28.20 -2.68
CA VAL A 143 -9.54 -26.75 -2.63
C VAL A 143 -8.34 -26.16 -3.34
N ARG A 144 -8.57 -25.25 -4.28
CA ARG A 144 -7.54 -24.40 -4.88
C ARG A 144 -7.55 -23.06 -4.19
N ILE A 145 -6.38 -22.66 -3.70
CA ILE A 145 -6.12 -21.31 -3.23
C ILE A 145 -5.34 -20.60 -4.33
N THR A 146 -5.91 -19.51 -4.83
CA THR A 146 -5.29 -18.68 -5.87
C THR A 146 -4.81 -17.37 -5.25
N LEU A 147 -3.56 -17.02 -5.51
CA LEU A 147 -2.91 -15.81 -5.07
C LEU A 147 -2.65 -14.87 -6.25
N ASP A 148 -2.90 -13.59 -6.01
CA ASP A 148 -2.55 -12.51 -6.92
C ASP A 148 -1.85 -11.41 -6.11
N ASP A 149 -0.54 -11.31 -6.29
CA ASP A 149 0.34 -10.38 -5.58
C ASP A 149 1.50 -9.88 -6.47
N ASN A 150 2.41 -9.09 -5.89
CA ASN A 150 3.51 -8.53 -6.65
C ASN A 150 4.40 -9.59 -7.30
N GLU A 151 4.77 -10.63 -6.57
CA GLU A 151 5.70 -11.65 -7.06
C GLU A 151 5.08 -12.43 -8.22
N THR A 152 3.79 -12.75 -8.16
CA THR A 152 3.12 -13.40 -9.30
C THR A 152 3.06 -12.52 -10.55
N ARG A 153 2.84 -11.22 -10.40
CA ARG A 153 2.68 -10.29 -11.53
C ARG A 153 4.02 -9.84 -12.13
N ALA A 154 5.01 -9.56 -11.31
CA ALA A 154 6.29 -9.02 -11.75
C ALA A 154 7.19 -10.07 -12.45
N PHE A 155 7.07 -11.35 -12.07
CA PHE A 155 7.95 -12.40 -12.60
C PHE A 155 7.45 -13.05 -13.90
N TYR A 156 6.17 -12.91 -14.25
CA TYR A 156 5.59 -13.64 -15.38
C TYR A 156 4.92 -12.72 -16.42
N PRO A 157 5.31 -12.82 -17.72
CA PRO A 157 4.86 -11.91 -18.77
C PRO A 157 3.34 -11.95 -19.06
N ASN A 158 2.63 -12.96 -18.56
CA ASN A 158 1.20 -13.15 -18.76
C ASN A 158 0.35 -12.85 -17.51
N ARG A 159 0.93 -12.33 -16.42
CA ARG A 159 0.22 -12.05 -15.14
C ARG A 159 -0.60 -13.25 -14.65
N VAL A 160 0.01 -14.42 -14.70
CA VAL A 160 -0.63 -15.66 -14.25
C VAL A 160 -0.76 -15.61 -12.73
N ARG A 161 -1.93 -15.97 -12.22
CA ARG A 161 -2.15 -16.08 -10.78
C ARG A 161 -1.53 -17.38 -10.28
N ALA A 162 -0.78 -17.33 -9.19
CA ALA A 162 -0.26 -18.55 -8.58
C ALA A 162 -1.39 -19.31 -7.92
N SER A 163 -1.38 -20.64 -8.00
CA SER A 163 -2.39 -21.45 -7.33
C SER A 163 -1.80 -22.72 -6.73
N GLN A 164 -2.42 -23.16 -5.64
CA GLN A 164 -2.08 -24.43 -4.99
C GLN A 164 -3.37 -25.19 -4.70
N VAL A 165 -3.37 -26.48 -5.01
CA VAL A 165 -4.48 -27.38 -4.74
C VAL A 165 -4.15 -28.23 -3.52
N PHE A 166 -5.09 -28.32 -2.61
CA PHE A 166 -5.03 -29.17 -1.42
C PHE A 166 -6.22 -30.10 -1.43
N SER A 167 -6.05 -31.30 -0.91
CA SER A 167 -7.12 -32.30 -0.91
C SER A 167 -7.19 -32.98 0.44
N TYR A 168 -8.40 -33.20 0.93
CA TYR A 168 -8.64 -33.95 2.15
C TYR A 168 -9.73 -35.01 1.92
N THR A 169 -9.49 -36.22 2.40
CA THR A 169 -10.46 -37.33 2.35
C THR A 169 -10.86 -37.68 3.79
N PRO A 170 -12.14 -37.56 4.17
CA PRO A 170 -12.59 -37.89 5.52
C PRO A 170 -12.55 -39.41 5.75
N ASN A 171 -12.44 -39.82 7.00
CA ASN A 171 -12.42 -41.24 7.34
C ASN A 171 -13.86 -41.74 7.55
N CYS A 172 -14.51 -42.12 6.44
CA CYS A 172 -15.89 -42.65 6.43
C CYS A 172 -16.02 -44.16 6.61
N LYS A 173 -14.92 -44.92 6.51
CA LYS A 173 -14.96 -46.39 6.51
C LYS A 173 -14.28 -46.96 7.73
N GLN A 174 -15.03 -47.12 8.81
CA GLN A 174 -14.65 -48.03 9.89
C GLN A 174 -15.88 -48.86 10.25
N CYS A 175 -15.88 -50.14 9.85
CA CYS A 175 -16.90 -51.20 10.04
C CYS A 175 -18.04 -51.26 8.99
N GLU A 176 -18.45 -52.48 8.59
CA GLU A 176 -19.64 -52.75 7.73
C GLU A 176 -20.97 -52.27 8.35
N ASP A 177 -21.01 -52.07 9.67
CA ASP A 177 -22.22 -51.74 10.44
C ASP A 177 -22.20 -50.33 11.08
N CYS A 178 -21.27 -49.45 10.69
CA CYS A 178 -21.16 -48.11 11.26
C CYS A 178 -21.16 -47.05 10.17
N ASP A 179 -22.34 -46.52 9.85
CA ASP A 179 -22.48 -45.30 9.06
C ASP A 179 -21.96 -44.12 9.88
N LYS A 180 -20.66 -43.82 9.80
CA LYS A 180 -20.11 -42.59 10.36
C LYS A 180 -20.55 -41.44 9.46
N THR A 181 -21.47 -40.61 9.92
CA THR A 181 -21.79 -39.34 9.29
C THR A 181 -20.59 -38.39 9.41
N VAL A 182 -20.08 -37.92 8.28
CA VAL A 182 -19.00 -36.93 8.27
C VAL A 182 -19.54 -35.60 8.78
N THR A 183 -18.78 -34.96 9.65
CA THR A 183 -19.11 -33.62 10.14
C THR A 183 -18.41 -32.56 9.30
N ALA A 184 -19.03 -31.39 9.17
CA ALA A 184 -18.36 -30.24 8.56
C ALA A 184 -17.05 -29.89 9.26
N ASP A 185 -17.00 -30.08 10.58
CA ASP A 185 -15.81 -29.88 11.38
C ASP A 185 -14.64 -30.81 11.00
N GLU A 186 -14.88 -32.09 10.70
CA GLU A 186 -13.83 -33.01 10.24
C GLU A 186 -13.19 -32.51 8.94
N TYR A 187 -14.01 -32.11 7.96
CA TYR A 187 -13.54 -31.55 6.70
C TYR A 187 -12.77 -30.24 6.89
N MET A 188 -13.29 -29.31 7.69
CA MET A 188 -12.64 -28.01 7.88
C MET A 188 -11.31 -28.16 8.62
N CYS A 189 -11.25 -28.97 9.68
CA CYS A 189 -10.00 -29.26 10.39
C CYS A 189 -8.99 -29.95 9.47
N GLY A 190 -9.42 -30.97 8.73
CA GLY A 190 -8.58 -31.71 7.79
C GLY A 190 -7.99 -30.83 6.70
N LEU A 191 -8.82 -30.00 6.06
CA LEU A 191 -8.35 -29.04 5.06
C LEU A 191 -7.41 -27.99 5.66
N VAL A 192 -7.69 -27.46 6.84
CA VAL A 192 -6.80 -26.49 7.50
C VAL A 192 -5.43 -27.12 7.80
N ASP A 193 -5.40 -28.38 8.23
CA ASP A 193 -4.17 -29.13 8.44
C ASP A 193 -3.38 -29.35 7.14
N GLU A 194 -4.06 -29.73 6.05
CA GLU A 194 -3.42 -29.87 4.74
C GLU A 194 -2.89 -28.53 4.22
N ILE A 195 -3.68 -27.47 4.30
CA ILE A 195 -3.29 -26.15 3.81
C ILE A 195 -2.10 -25.59 4.62
N ASN A 196 -2.08 -25.74 5.94
CA ASN A 196 -1.00 -25.19 6.76
C ASN A 196 0.21 -26.14 6.87
N GLY A 197 0.01 -27.45 6.78
CA GLY A 197 1.04 -28.47 6.97
C GLY A 197 1.74 -28.93 5.69
N ASN A 198 1.09 -28.80 4.54
CA ASN A 198 1.70 -29.20 3.27
C ASN A 198 2.77 -28.17 2.86
N LEU A 199 4.04 -28.58 2.83
CA LEU A 199 5.17 -27.76 2.39
C LEU A 199 5.38 -27.78 0.86
N GLU A 200 4.46 -28.38 0.10
CA GLU A 200 4.49 -28.33 -1.36
C GLU A 200 4.58 -26.89 -1.84
N ARG A 201 5.44 -26.71 -2.86
CA ARG A 201 5.72 -25.40 -3.43
C ARG A 201 4.45 -24.86 -4.06
N ILE A 202 4.14 -23.61 -3.78
CA ILE A 202 3.14 -22.88 -4.57
C ILE A 202 3.64 -22.90 -6.02
N THR A 203 2.77 -23.29 -6.94
CA THR A 203 3.12 -23.36 -8.36
C THR A 203 2.40 -22.30 -9.16
N LEU A 204 3.05 -21.84 -10.22
CA LEU A 204 2.54 -20.95 -11.24
C LEU A 204 2.79 -21.65 -12.58
N ASP A 205 1.74 -22.25 -13.16
CA ASP A 205 1.83 -23.12 -14.34
C ASP A 205 2.99 -24.14 -14.25
N GLU A 206 2.99 -24.96 -13.18
CA GLU A 206 4.01 -26.00 -12.90
C GLU A 206 5.41 -25.49 -12.50
N LEU A 207 5.65 -24.17 -12.54
CA LEU A 207 6.88 -23.55 -12.06
C LEU A 207 6.76 -23.14 -10.58
N PRO A 208 7.84 -23.21 -9.78
CA PRO A 208 7.78 -22.77 -8.39
C PRO A 208 7.52 -21.26 -8.31
N TYR A 209 6.75 -20.86 -7.31
CA TYR A 209 6.52 -19.47 -6.95
C TYR A 209 7.88 -18.75 -6.72
N PRO A 210 8.05 -17.51 -7.21
CA PRO A 210 9.29 -16.74 -7.04
C PRO A 210 9.72 -16.66 -5.57
N GLY A 211 11.02 -16.56 -5.30
CA GLY A 211 11.53 -16.50 -3.91
C GLY A 211 11.51 -17.81 -3.12
N MET A 212 10.70 -18.82 -3.52
CA MET A 212 10.69 -20.18 -2.93
C MET A 212 11.80 -21.09 -3.49
N GLY A 213 13.02 -20.56 -3.58
CA GLY A 213 14.22 -21.33 -3.93
C GLY A 213 14.58 -22.37 -2.87
N SER A 214 15.30 -23.42 -3.26
CA SER A 214 15.75 -24.51 -2.39
C SER A 214 16.63 -23.99 -1.24
N GLY A 215 16.04 -23.77 -0.06
CA GLY A 215 16.78 -23.46 1.17
C GLY A 215 16.24 -22.30 2.03
N ARG A 216 15.19 -21.58 1.62
CA ARG A 216 14.51 -20.59 2.47
C ARG A 216 13.30 -21.22 3.17
N SER A 217 13.02 -20.76 4.40
CA SER A 217 11.83 -21.13 5.18
C SER A 217 10.56 -20.98 4.33
N PHE A 218 9.76 -22.06 4.24
CA PHE A 218 8.53 -22.16 3.44
C PHE A 218 7.33 -21.51 4.14
N ASP A 219 7.44 -20.25 4.58
CA ASP A 219 6.27 -19.58 5.15
C ASP A 219 5.33 -19.16 4.01
N LYS A 220 4.10 -19.69 4.03
CA LYS A 220 3.10 -19.36 3.01
C LYS A 220 2.65 -17.91 3.17
N PRO A 221 2.36 -17.19 2.07
CA PRO A 221 1.86 -15.82 2.10
C PRO A 221 0.41 -15.69 2.61
N TYR A 222 -0.13 -16.75 3.21
CA TYR A 222 -1.46 -16.83 3.80
C TYR A 222 -1.48 -17.92 4.87
N LYS A 223 -2.49 -17.89 5.74
CA LYS A 223 -2.73 -18.93 6.75
C LYS A 223 -4.19 -19.35 6.73
N ALA A 224 -4.45 -20.65 6.77
CA ALA A 224 -5.81 -21.19 6.90
C ALA A 224 -6.19 -21.30 8.37
N VAL A 225 -7.44 -21.00 8.70
CA VAL A 225 -8.00 -21.15 10.04
C VAL A 225 -9.39 -21.79 9.95
N LYS A 226 -9.71 -22.64 10.93
CA LYS A 226 -11.11 -23.03 11.14
C LYS A 226 -11.86 -21.83 11.70
N LEU A 227 -13.02 -21.53 11.14
CA LEU A 227 -13.90 -20.51 11.68
C LEU A 227 -14.62 -21.06 12.91
N HIS A 228 -14.56 -20.29 13.99
CA HIS A 228 -15.31 -20.54 15.21
C HIS A 228 -16.26 -19.36 15.48
N PRO A 229 -17.29 -19.54 16.34
CA PRO A 229 -18.22 -18.46 16.67
C PRO A 229 -17.54 -17.24 17.28
N THR A 230 -16.45 -17.44 18.03
CA THR A 230 -15.61 -16.35 18.53
C THR A 230 -14.51 -16.07 17.50
N PHE A 231 -14.63 -14.94 16.81
CA PHE A 231 -13.60 -14.42 15.92
C PHE A 231 -13.27 -12.98 16.34
N LYS A 232 -12.11 -12.81 16.97
CA LYS A 232 -11.63 -11.50 17.44
C LYS A 232 -10.56 -10.96 16.52
N SER A 233 -10.53 -9.65 16.36
CA SER A 233 -9.47 -8.93 15.66
C SER A 233 -8.95 -7.85 16.60
N TYR A 234 -7.67 -7.95 17.00
CA TYR A 234 -7.03 -6.92 17.82
C TYR A 234 -6.18 -6.02 16.94
N CYS A 235 -6.43 -4.71 17.01
CA CYS A 235 -5.70 -3.70 16.26
C CYS A 235 -4.70 -3.02 17.19
N MET A 236 -3.41 -3.28 16.99
CA MET A 236 -2.32 -2.70 17.77
C MET A 236 -1.63 -1.65 16.90
N VAL A 237 -1.61 -0.40 17.35
CA VAL A 237 -0.91 0.68 16.64
C VAL A 237 0.44 0.87 17.31
N PRO A 238 1.56 0.68 16.58
CA PRO A 238 2.88 0.98 17.13
C PRO A 238 2.98 2.44 17.57
N GLU A 239 3.64 2.66 18.70
CA GLU A 239 3.97 3.99 19.19
C GLU A 239 5.18 4.53 18.44
N GLY A 240 5.13 5.82 18.10
CA GLY A 240 6.22 6.53 17.44
C GLY A 240 5.72 7.41 16.30
N THR A 241 6.64 8.15 15.70
CA THR A 241 6.46 8.76 14.39
C THR A 241 7.23 7.93 13.37
N ALA A 242 6.90 8.06 12.08
CA ALA A 242 7.69 7.40 11.02
C ALA A 242 9.19 7.74 11.05
N CYS A 243 9.57 8.84 11.72
CA CYS A 243 10.95 9.28 11.89
C CYS A 243 11.64 8.76 13.17
N ASP A 244 10.89 8.31 14.19
CA ASP A 244 11.41 8.00 15.53
C ASP A 244 11.31 6.52 15.94
N GLY A 245 10.97 5.63 14.99
CA GLY A 245 10.85 4.20 15.23
C GLY A 245 9.46 3.82 15.73
N CYS A 246 8.75 3.05 14.92
CA CYS A 246 7.44 2.49 15.23
C CYS A 246 7.57 1.01 15.61
N ASP A 247 8.38 0.75 16.64
CA ASP A 247 8.83 -0.59 16.99
C ASP A 247 8.27 -1.11 18.32
N ARG A 248 7.40 -0.35 18.98
CA ARG A 248 6.84 -0.67 20.30
C ARG A 248 5.32 -0.55 20.33
N ILE A 249 4.69 -1.35 21.17
CA ILE A 249 3.29 -1.20 21.59
C ILE A 249 3.23 -1.25 23.12
N ASP A 250 2.07 -0.94 23.70
CA ASP A 250 1.82 -1.19 25.13
C ASP A 250 2.07 -2.65 25.50
N ALA A 251 2.65 -2.88 26.68
CA ALA A 251 3.08 -4.21 27.10
C ALA A 251 1.94 -5.23 27.09
N LEU A 252 2.16 -6.33 26.37
CA LEU A 252 1.33 -7.52 26.47
C LEU A 252 1.73 -8.30 27.72
N THR A 253 0.84 -8.33 28.71
CA THR A 253 1.12 -8.92 30.02
C THR A 253 0.48 -10.29 30.19
N THR A 254 -0.83 -10.40 29.96
CA THR A 254 -1.59 -11.63 30.16
C THR A 254 -2.63 -11.85 29.08
N PHE A 255 -3.02 -13.11 28.90
CA PHE A 255 -4.17 -13.50 28.09
C PHE A 255 -4.99 -14.56 28.84
N THR A 256 -6.28 -14.66 28.54
CA THR A 256 -7.20 -15.58 29.19
C THR A 256 -7.64 -16.63 28.18
N ILE A 257 -7.51 -17.91 28.55
CA ILE A 257 -8.08 -19.06 27.80
C ILE A 257 -8.85 -19.92 28.80
N ASN A 258 -10.08 -20.27 28.46
CA ASN A 258 -10.98 -21.07 29.29
C ASN A 258 -11.21 -20.47 30.70
N GLY A 259 -11.19 -19.14 30.79
CA GLY A 259 -11.27 -18.41 32.07
C GLY A 259 -10.00 -18.47 32.94
N VAL A 260 -8.93 -19.14 32.48
CA VAL A 260 -7.62 -19.19 33.13
C VAL A 260 -6.73 -18.08 32.59
N VAL A 261 -6.19 -17.25 33.47
CA VAL A 261 -5.25 -16.19 33.10
C VAL A 261 -3.84 -16.79 32.97
N LYS A 262 -3.27 -16.70 31.76
CA LYS A 262 -1.89 -17.07 31.43
C LYS A 262 -1.06 -15.79 31.26
N ASN A 263 0.21 -15.83 31.69
CA ASN A 263 1.14 -14.71 31.53
C ASN A 263 1.94 -14.89 30.24
N PHE A 264 2.18 -13.80 29.51
CA PHE A 264 3.17 -13.81 28.45
C PHE A 264 4.59 -13.91 29.03
N VAL A 265 5.44 -14.69 28.38
CA VAL A 265 6.85 -14.88 28.78
C VAL A 265 7.75 -14.18 27.76
N GLY A 266 8.63 -13.29 28.23
CA GLY A 266 9.65 -12.67 27.38
C GLY A 266 9.14 -11.62 26.38
N LEU A 267 7.92 -11.11 26.55
CA LEU A 267 7.34 -10.09 25.65
C LEU A 267 7.47 -8.65 26.14
N THR A 268 8.08 -8.40 27.30
CA THR A 268 8.38 -7.04 27.75
C THR A 268 9.73 -6.60 27.22
N ASP A 269 9.84 -5.35 26.77
CA ASP A 269 11.13 -4.78 26.39
C ASP A 269 12.03 -4.72 27.65
N SER A 270 13.24 -5.26 27.53
CA SER A 270 14.25 -5.23 28.59
C SER A 270 14.68 -3.82 28.99
N VAL A 271 14.48 -2.84 28.09
CA VAL A 271 14.79 -1.42 28.31
C VAL A 271 13.60 -0.67 28.92
N ASP A 272 12.37 -1.07 28.57
CA ASP A 272 11.13 -0.49 29.08
C ASP A 272 10.04 -1.57 29.26
N ASN A 273 9.84 -2.00 30.51
CA ASN A 273 8.90 -3.07 30.83
C ASN A 273 7.42 -2.67 30.66
N THR A 274 7.13 -1.41 30.31
CA THR A 274 5.79 -0.96 29.95
C THR A 274 5.47 -1.16 28.46
N LYS A 275 6.45 -1.65 27.68
CA LYS A 275 6.34 -1.84 26.23
C LYS A 275 6.61 -3.28 25.81
N THR A 276 6.07 -3.66 24.65
CA THR A 276 6.38 -4.87 23.90
C THR A 276 6.90 -4.46 22.53
N LEU A 277 8.01 -5.06 22.08
CA LEU A 277 8.54 -4.77 20.75
C LEU A 277 7.65 -5.43 19.68
N THR A 278 7.44 -4.76 18.55
CA THR A 278 6.63 -5.29 17.43
C THR A 278 7.21 -6.61 16.91
N ALA A 279 8.53 -6.77 16.95
CA ALA A 279 9.23 -8.01 16.62
C ALA A 279 8.91 -9.19 17.57
N GLN A 280 8.42 -8.93 18.78
CA GLN A 280 8.02 -9.97 19.75
C GLN A 280 6.56 -10.42 19.56
N LEU A 281 5.78 -9.80 18.68
CA LEU A 281 4.36 -10.15 18.52
C LEU A 281 4.12 -11.50 17.85
N GLU A 282 5.07 -11.98 17.05
CA GLU A 282 5.02 -13.36 16.53
C GLU A 282 5.14 -14.39 17.66
N GLU A 283 5.99 -14.13 18.64
CA GLU A 283 6.13 -14.93 19.85
C GLU A 283 4.86 -14.86 20.72
N ALA A 284 4.23 -13.68 20.81
CA ALA A 284 2.93 -13.52 21.47
C ALA A 284 1.86 -14.41 20.83
N ALA A 285 1.77 -14.39 19.49
CA ALA A 285 0.84 -15.22 18.75
C ALA A 285 1.12 -16.72 18.94
N ALA A 286 2.40 -17.12 19.03
CA ALA A 286 2.82 -18.49 19.29
C ALA A 286 2.39 -18.97 20.69
N GLN A 287 2.62 -18.16 21.74
CA GLN A 287 2.22 -18.52 23.11
C GLN A 287 0.70 -18.64 23.28
N ILE A 288 -0.08 -17.80 22.59
CA ILE A 288 -1.55 -17.96 22.58
C ILE A 288 -1.95 -19.24 21.84
N GLN A 289 -1.32 -19.53 20.69
CA GLN A 289 -1.58 -20.75 19.92
C GLN A 289 -1.29 -22.02 20.73
N GLU A 290 -0.13 -22.07 21.41
CA GLU A 290 0.23 -23.16 22.33
C GLU A 290 -0.80 -23.26 23.48
N GLY A 291 -1.20 -22.12 24.05
CA GLY A 291 -2.21 -22.08 25.09
C GLY A 291 -3.56 -22.66 24.66
N PHE A 292 -3.97 -22.49 23.40
CA PHE A 292 -5.18 -23.15 22.87
C PHE A 292 -4.99 -24.65 22.67
N GLU A 293 -3.82 -25.07 22.19
CA GLU A 293 -3.51 -26.49 21.99
C GLU A 293 -3.48 -27.27 23.31
N GLU A 294 -2.97 -26.66 24.39
CA GLU A 294 -3.00 -27.24 25.74
C GLU A 294 -4.41 -27.41 26.30
N GLU A 295 -5.27 -26.40 26.15
CA GLU A 295 -6.59 -26.37 26.82
C GLU A 295 -7.68 -27.10 26.03
N TYR A 296 -7.68 -26.96 24.70
CA TYR A 296 -8.74 -27.46 23.83
C TYR A 296 -8.25 -28.48 22.80
N GLY A 297 -6.95 -28.69 22.71
CA GLY A 297 -6.33 -29.51 21.67
C GLY A 297 -6.17 -28.78 20.34
N ARG A 298 -5.60 -29.51 19.37
CA ARG A 298 -5.43 -29.02 18.00
C ARG A 298 -6.78 -28.54 17.45
N HIS A 299 -6.77 -27.38 16.77
CA HIS A 299 -7.95 -26.72 16.21
C HIS A 299 -8.88 -26.00 17.22
N GLY A 300 -8.57 -26.01 18.52
CA GLY A 300 -9.36 -25.28 19.54
C GLY A 300 -9.27 -23.75 19.42
N GLY A 301 -8.18 -23.26 18.85
CA GLY A 301 -8.02 -21.85 18.50
C GLY A 301 -6.91 -21.66 17.47
N PHE A 302 -7.00 -20.54 16.76
CA PHE A 302 -6.04 -20.12 15.75
C PHE A 302 -5.67 -18.67 15.95
N VAL A 303 -4.37 -18.39 15.89
CA VAL A 303 -3.84 -17.03 15.91
C VAL A 303 -3.09 -16.74 14.61
N VAL A 304 -3.44 -15.62 13.99
CA VAL A 304 -2.78 -15.11 12.78
C VAL A 304 -2.44 -13.65 12.98
N LEU A 305 -1.15 -13.34 12.94
CA LEU A 305 -0.67 -11.97 12.93
C LEU A 305 -0.52 -11.49 11.48
N THR A 306 -1.02 -10.30 11.20
CA THR A 306 -0.76 -9.61 9.94
C THR A 306 -0.34 -8.17 10.24
N GLN A 307 0.54 -7.63 9.41
CA GLN A 307 1.03 -6.27 9.53
C GLN A 307 0.97 -5.61 8.16
N GLY A 308 0.50 -4.37 8.11
CA GLY A 308 0.52 -3.58 6.89
C GLY A 308 1.95 -3.22 6.44
N MET A 309 2.06 -2.62 5.26
CA MET A 309 3.34 -2.11 4.75
C MET A 309 3.72 -0.81 5.47
N GLY A 310 4.97 -0.72 5.96
CA GLY A 310 5.48 0.40 6.74
C GLY A 310 5.55 0.10 8.24
N ASP A 311 6.57 0.60 8.91
CA ASP A 311 6.85 0.25 10.32
C ASP A 311 5.77 0.78 11.27
N CYS A 312 5.16 1.93 10.96
CA CYS A 312 4.09 2.54 11.75
C CYS A 312 2.69 1.99 11.45
N CYS A 313 2.58 0.97 10.59
CA CYS A 313 1.27 0.42 10.32
C CYS A 313 0.74 -0.43 11.45
N GLY A 314 -0.55 -0.24 11.73
CA GLY A 314 -1.28 -1.06 12.68
C GLY A 314 -1.11 -2.54 12.36
N ILE A 315 -0.84 -3.31 13.42
CA ILE A 315 -0.68 -4.76 13.40
C ILE A 315 -2.03 -5.35 13.81
N GLN A 316 -2.49 -6.34 13.05
CA GLN A 316 -3.76 -7.01 13.30
C GLN A 316 -3.48 -8.44 13.77
N MET A 317 -3.99 -8.80 14.95
CA MET A 317 -3.99 -10.17 15.45
C MET A 317 -5.40 -10.73 15.35
N TYR A 318 -5.58 -11.72 14.48
CA TYR A 318 -6.84 -12.45 14.33
C TYR A 318 -6.83 -13.69 15.21
N VAL A 319 -7.87 -13.85 16.01
CA VAL A 319 -8.07 -15.02 16.88
C VAL A 319 -9.41 -15.66 16.59
N SER A 320 -9.39 -16.87 16.02
CA SER A 320 -10.58 -17.70 15.82
C SER A 320 -10.56 -18.84 16.83
N THR A 321 -11.50 -18.89 17.77
CA THR A 321 -11.50 -19.89 18.85
C THR A 321 -12.91 -20.31 19.28
N CYS A 322 -13.04 -21.52 19.83
CA CYS A 322 -14.27 -21.97 20.48
C CYS A 322 -14.48 -21.37 21.88
N ASP A 323 -13.47 -20.68 22.45
CA ASP A 323 -13.58 -20.03 23.75
C ASP A 323 -14.22 -18.65 23.66
N THR A 324 -15.40 -18.49 24.24
CA THR A 324 -16.12 -17.20 24.30
C THR A 324 -15.52 -16.24 25.32
N ASN A 325 -14.70 -16.72 26.26
CA ASN A 325 -14.06 -15.92 27.30
C ASN A 325 -12.64 -15.47 26.91
N PHE A 326 -12.16 -15.84 25.71
CA PHE A 326 -10.83 -15.46 25.26
C PHE A 326 -10.65 -13.93 25.27
N ALA A 327 -9.56 -13.46 25.88
CA ALA A 327 -9.21 -12.04 25.87
C ALA A 327 -7.70 -11.85 26.09
N ILE A 328 -7.16 -10.79 25.49
CA ILE A 328 -5.80 -10.32 25.75
C ILE A 328 -5.92 -9.07 26.63
N ALA A 329 -5.25 -9.05 27.78
CA ALA A 329 -5.32 -7.93 28.69
C ALA A 329 -4.71 -6.67 28.05
N GLY A 330 -5.41 -5.55 28.17
CA GLY A 330 -5.00 -4.26 27.62
C GLY A 330 -5.36 -4.05 26.14
N LEU A 331 -5.84 -5.08 25.43
CA LEU A 331 -6.27 -4.94 24.04
C LEU A 331 -7.80 -4.97 23.90
N SER A 332 -8.31 -4.15 23.00
CA SER A 332 -9.71 -4.16 22.58
C SER A 332 -9.83 -4.67 21.14
N ASP A 333 -11.00 -5.22 20.81
CA ASP A 333 -11.31 -5.58 19.43
C ASP A 333 -11.28 -4.32 18.53
N CYS A 334 -10.86 -4.50 17.28
CA CYS A 334 -10.93 -3.48 16.25
C CYS A 334 -12.38 -3.00 16.10
N ALA A 335 -12.57 -1.71 15.78
CA ALA A 335 -13.91 -1.11 15.63
C ALA A 335 -14.82 -1.85 14.61
N ASN A 336 -14.23 -2.53 13.64
CA ASN A 336 -14.93 -3.34 12.65
C ASN A 336 -14.81 -4.82 13.02
N ALA A 337 -15.66 -5.27 13.94
CA ALA A 337 -15.73 -6.69 14.29
C ALA A 337 -16.09 -7.53 13.07
N ILE A 338 -15.33 -8.60 12.84
CA ILE A 338 -15.57 -9.55 11.75
C ILE A 338 -16.70 -10.49 12.18
N VAL A 339 -17.70 -10.65 11.33
CA VAL A 339 -18.77 -11.64 11.53
C VAL A 339 -18.33 -12.95 10.87
N PRO A 340 -17.91 -13.98 11.64
CA PRO A 340 -17.35 -15.19 11.06
C PRO A 340 -18.37 -16.04 10.28
N PHE A 341 -19.66 -15.90 10.58
CA PHE A 341 -20.74 -16.64 9.93
C PHE A 341 -21.82 -15.67 9.40
N PRO A 342 -21.63 -15.08 8.20
CA PRO A 342 -22.62 -14.22 7.60
C PRO A 342 -23.85 -15.02 7.17
N THR A 343 -25.01 -14.37 7.18
CA THR A 343 -26.25 -14.94 6.65
C THR A 343 -26.28 -14.81 5.13
N PHE A 344 -26.62 -15.90 4.44
CA PHE A 344 -26.78 -15.93 2.99
C PHE A 344 -28.26 -15.95 2.65
N SER A 345 -28.69 -15.02 1.80
CA SER A 345 -30.03 -15.05 1.21
C SER A 345 -30.02 -15.92 -0.05
N GLN A 346 -30.90 -16.91 -0.11
CA GLN A 346 -31.16 -17.64 -1.34
C GLN A 346 -32.39 -17.01 -2.01
N GLU A 347 -32.27 -16.65 -3.29
CA GLU A 347 -33.45 -16.30 -4.08
C GLU A 347 -34.25 -17.57 -4.34
N SER A 348 -35.54 -17.57 -4.01
CA SER A 348 -36.39 -18.72 -4.32
C SER A 348 -36.47 -18.88 -5.83
N PHE A 349 -36.12 -20.08 -6.33
CA PHE A 349 -36.15 -20.38 -7.76
C PHE A 349 -37.57 -20.30 -8.36
N CYS A 350 -38.59 -20.34 -7.50
CA CYS A 350 -39.99 -20.10 -7.83
C CYS A 350 -40.47 -18.84 -7.11
N GLN A 351 -40.85 -17.80 -7.86
CA GLN A 351 -41.63 -16.68 -7.35
C GLN A 351 -43.09 -17.14 -7.18
N ASP A 352 -43.41 -17.78 -6.06
CA ASP A 352 -44.79 -17.76 -5.60
C ASP A 352 -45.09 -16.38 -4.99
N CYS A 353 -46.31 -15.87 -5.14
CA CYS A 353 -46.74 -14.53 -4.73
C CYS A 353 -46.60 -14.22 -3.22
N ALA A 354 -45.99 -15.11 -2.44
CA ALA A 354 -45.52 -14.91 -1.09
C ALA A 354 -43.98 -15.04 -1.08
N THR A 355 -43.29 -13.92 -1.25
CA THR A 355 -41.83 -13.87 -1.22
C THR A 355 -41.33 -14.10 0.22
N SER A 356 -41.02 -15.34 0.59
CA SER A 356 -40.11 -15.62 1.72
C SER A 356 -38.71 -15.85 1.15
N THR A 357 -37.79 -14.92 1.43
CA THR A 357 -36.37 -15.15 1.17
C THR A 357 -35.87 -16.13 2.21
N ASP A 358 -35.54 -17.35 1.80
CA ASP A 358 -34.91 -18.30 2.70
C ASP A 358 -33.48 -17.82 2.99
N THR A 359 -33.14 -17.82 4.28
CA THR A 359 -31.82 -17.41 4.75
C THR A 359 -31.13 -18.59 5.40
N GLU A 360 -29.85 -18.77 5.09
CA GLU A 360 -29.00 -19.83 5.62
C GLU A 360 -27.82 -19.20 6.34
N THR A 361 -27.60 -19.57 7.61
CA THR A 361 -26.41 -19.15 8.37
C THR A 361 -25.57 -20.39 8.65
N PRO A 362 -24.36 -20.50 8.07
CA PRO A 362 -23.51 -21.66 8.28
C PRO A 362 -23.04 -21.78 9.74
N THR A 363 -22.76 -23.00 10.17
CA THR A 363 -22.28 -23.31 11.52
C THR A 363 -20.82 -23.74 11.56
N ALA A 364 -20.23 -24.04 10.40
CA ALA A 364 -18.85 -24.43 10.23
C ALA A 364 -18.30 -23.80 8.94
N GLY A 365 -17.00 -23.52 8.93
CA GLY A 365 -16.32 -22.97 7.78
C GLY A 365 -14.81 -22.89 7.99
N LEU A 366 -14.12 -22.55 6.91
CA LEU A 366 -12.69 -22.22 6.94
C LEU A 366 -12.51 -20.80 6.42
N ALA A 367 -11.48 -20.12 6.91
CA ALA A 367 -11.04 -18.85 6.35
C ALA A 367 -9.57 -18.91 5.97
N ILE A 368 -9.23 -18.23 4.88
CA ILE A 368 -7.85 -17.97 4.47
C ILE A 368 -7.58 -16.50 4.73
N ILE A 369 -6.57 -16.23 5.54
CA ILE A 369 -6.12 -14.89 5.91
C ILE A 369 -4.84 -14.59 5.13
N ALA A 370 -4.89 -13.59 4.25
CA ALA A 370 -3.73 -13.12 3.50
C ALA A 370 -2.73 -12.42 4.43
N LYS A 371 -1.47 -12.84 4.43
CA LYS A 371 -0.39 -12.03 4.99
C LYS A 371 -0.10 -10.91 4.00
N GLN A 372 -0.06 -9.66 4.44
CA GLN A 372 0.26 -8.56 3.52
C GLN A 372 1.72 -8.65 3.07
N ASP A 373 1.98 -8.15 1.87
CA ASP A 373 3.34 -8.09 1.34
C ASP A 373 4.11 -6.95 2.04
N LYS A 374 5.37 -7.20 2.37
CA LYS A 374 6.28 -6.22 2.98
C LYS A 374 7.37 -5.91 1.96
N LEU A 375 7.26 -4.74 1.31
CA LEU A 375 8.34 -4.25 0.46
C LEU A 375 9.50 -3.78 1.34
N GLU A 376 10.59 -4.55 1.36
CA GLU A 376 11.81 -4.18 2.07
C GLU A 376 12.42 -2.89 1.51
N CYS A 377 12.83 -1.98 2.38
CA CYS A 377 13.62 -0.83 1.95
C CYS A 377 15.01 -1.30 1.46
N GLY A 378 15.47 -0.75 0.32
CA GLY A 378 16.84 -0.95 -0.15
C GLY A 378 17.07 -2.27 -0.88
N ALA A 379 16.06 -3.15 -0.95
CA ALA A 379 16.03 -4.18 -1.97
C ALA A 379 16.07 -3.46 -3.32
N PHE A 380 17.21 -3.59 -4.01
CA PHE A 380 17.42 -3.01 -5.34
C PHE A 380 16.18 -3.31 -6.18
N ILE A 381 15.53 -2.27 -6.72
CA ILE A 381 14.35 -2.38 -7.60
C ILE A 381 14.80 -3.00 -8.93
N GLY A 382 15.33 -4.22 -8.90
CA GLY A 382 15.67 -5.02 -10.06
C GLY A 382 14.41 -5.46 -10.79
N GLN A 383 13.29 -5.51 -10.08
CA GLN A 383 11.95 -5.61 -10.64
C GLN A 383 11.04 -4.63 -9.93
N VAL A 384 10.37 -3.82 -10.74
CA VAL A 384 9.48 -2.77 -10.31
C VAL A 384 8.15 -3.41 -9.91
N PRO A 385 7.66 -3.24 -8.68
CA PRO A 385 6.42 -3.86 -8.27
C PRO A 385 5.25 -3.50 -9.19
N GLU A 386 4.56 -4.49 -9.78
CA GLU A 386 3.36 -4.26 -10.59
C GLU A 386 2.09 -4.14 -9.74
N TYR A 387 2.12 -4.69 -8.53
CA TYR A 387 0.99 -4.67 -7.61
C TYR A 387 1.47 -4.65 -6.17
N ARG A 388 0.78 -3.91 -5.29
CA ARG A 388 1.20 -3.66 -3.89
C ARG A 388 0.28 -4.31 -2.86
N GLY A 389 -0.72 -5.04 -3.33
CA GLY A 389 -1.62 -5.80 -2.48
C GLY A 389 -1.38 -7.29 -2.62
N ARG A 390 -2.14 -8.05 -1.83
CA ARG A 390 -2.31 -9.48 -2.03
C ARG A 390 -3.79 -9.79 -2.03
N GLN A 391 -4.24 -10.44 -3.09
CA GLN A 391 -5.60 -10.96 -3.22
C GLN A 391 -5.60 -12.47 -3.13
N ILE A 392 -6.66 -12.99 -2.52
CA ILE A 392 -6.87 -14.43 -2.38
C ILE A 392 -8.22 -14.80 -2.97
N ASP A 393 -8.25 -15.92 -3.67
CA ASP A 393 -9.47 -16.61 -4.05
C ASP A 393 -9.45 -18.07 -3.59
N ILE A 394 -10.63 -18.60 -3.28
CA ILE A 394 -10.83 -19.97 -2.81
C ILE A 394 -11.82 -20.64 -3.76
N GLU A 395 -11.40 -21.74 -4.39
CA GLU A 395 -12.24 -22.54 -5.26
C GLU A 395 -12.25 -23.99 -4.79
N PHE A 396 -13.42 -24.60 -4.71
CA PHE A 396 -13.54 -26.03 -4.38
C PHE A 396 -13.83 -26.81 -5.64
N PHE A 397 -13.26 -28.01 -5.73
CA PHE A 397 -13.41 -28.92 -6.85
C PHE A 397 -13.85 -30.28 -6.35
N ASP A 398 -14.63 -30.97 -7.17
CA ASP A 398 -14.87 -32.40 -7.00
C ASP A 398 -13.75 -33.23 -7.64
N ALA A 399 -13.88 -34.56 -7.57
CA ALA A 399 -12.92 -35.49 -8.13
C ALA A 399 -12.78 -35.41 -9.68
N TYR A 400 -13.68 -34.70 -10.36
CA TYR A 400 -13.67 -34.51 -11.82
C TYR A 400 -13.19 -33.10 -12.22
N GLU A 401 -12.59 -32.35 -11.30
CA GLU A 401 -12.15 -30.97 -11.50
C GLU A 401 -13.29 -30.00 -11.87
N ALA A 402 -14.54 -30.39 -11.67
CA ALA A 402 -15.66 -29.48 -11.82
C ALA A 402 -15.74 -28.59 -10.57
N ILE A 403 -16.04 -27.30 -10.78
CA ILE A 403 -16.22 -26.35 -9.68
C ILE A 403 -17.37 -26.87 -8.80
N ASN A 404 -17.04 -27.15 -7.55
CA ASN A 404 -17.99 -27.64 -6.56
C ASN A 404 -18.81 -26.46 -6.03
N THR A 405 -20.07 -26.38 -6.45
CA THR A 405 -21.02 -25.33 -6.06
C THR A 405 -21.66 -25.57 -4.68
N ASN A 406 -21.31 -26.66 -3.99
CA ASN A 406 -21.78 -26.96 -2.63
C ASN A 406 -21.08 -26.13 -1.54
N PHE A 407 -20.34 -25.08 -1.92
CA PHE A 407 -19.70 -24.17 -0.99
C PHE A 407 -20.23 -22.75 -1.17
N LEU A 408 -20.64 -22.15 -0.06
CA LEU A 408 -20.85 -20.71 0.04
C LEU A 408 -19.50 -20.04 0.24
N LYS A 409 -19.29 -18.89 -0.39
CA LYS A 409 -18.07 -18.09 -0.23
C LYS A 409 -18.43 -16.70 0.28
N ALA A 410 -17.65 -16.16 1.20
CA ALA A 410 -17.78 -14.78 1.65
C ALA A 410 -16.41 -14.10 1.73
N THR A 411 -16.42 -12.77 1.55
CA THR A 411 -15.26 -11.94 1.91
C THR A 411 -15.54 -11.34 3.27
N LEU A 412 -14.90 -11.87 4.30
CA LEU A 412 -15.07 -11.41 5.68
C LEU A 412 -14.38 -10.07 5.92
N GLN A 413 -13.25 -9.85 5.27
CA GLN A 413 -12.54 -8.58 5.24
C GLN A 413 -12.01 -8.35 3.83
N LYS A 414 -12.33 -7.19 3.23
CA LYS A 414 -11.74 -6.79 1.94
C LYS A 414 -10.30 -6.34 2.17
N GLY A 415 -9.39 -6.83 1.33
CA GLY A 415 -8.02 -6.34 1.34
C GLY A 415 -7.95 -4.87 0.92
N ALA A 416 -7.03 -4.12 1.53
CA ALA A 416 -6.71 -2.75 1.15
C ALA A 416 -5.22 -2.63 0.88
N ILE A 417 -4.85 -1.82 -0.11
CA ILE A 417 -3.45 -1.61 -0.51
C ILE A 417 -2.89 -0.46 0.30
N ALA A 418 -1.69 -0.65 0.84
CA ALA A 418 -0.98 0.42 1.52
C ALA A 418 -0.63 1.56 0.55
N SER A 419 -0.77 2.81 1.02
CA SER A 419 -0.43 3.98 0.21
C SER A 419 0.32 5.06 0.98
N ASN A 420 1.14 5.81 0.24
CA ASN A 420 1.99 6.92 0.70
C ASN A 420 3.06 6.56 1.73
N PHE A 421 3.54 5.32 1.68
CA PHE A 421 4.82 4.97 2.27
C PHE A 421 5.95 5.27 1.29
N GLY A 422 7.17 5.45 1.78
CA GLY A 422 8.31 5.85 0.97
C GLY A 422 8.58 4.94 -0.22
N THR A 423 8.51 3.62 -0.03
CA THR A 423 8.63 2.62 -1.10
C THR A 423 7.53 2.74 -2.16
N ASP A 424 6.31 3.13 -1.78
CA ASP A 424 5.23 3.44 -2.74
C ASP A 424 5.51 4.76 -3.48
N VAL A 425 5.94 5.81 -2.78
CA VAL A 425 6.30 7.09 -3.42
C VAL A 425 7.45 6.90 -4.41
N GLN A 426 8.49 6.14 -4.03
CA GLN A 426 9.60 5.78 -4.92
C GLN A 426 9.11 5.03 -6.17
N LEU A 427 8.15 4.12 -6.01
CA LEU A 427 7.54 3.41 -7.13
C LEU A 427 6.77 4.34 -8.07
N ARG A 428 5.99 5.28 -7.52
CA ARG A 428 5.30 6.31 -8.32
C ARG A 428 6.29 7.24 -9.01
N GLU A 429 7.35 7.67 -8.32
CA GLU A 429 8.46 8.42 -8.92
C GLU A 429 9.06 7.65 -10.08
N TYR A 430 9.33 6.36 -9.91
CA TYR A 430 9.90 5.52 -10.97
C TYR A 430 9.01 5.44 -12.22
N HIS A 431 7.68 5.33 -12.06
CA HIS A 431 6.75 5.25 -13.18
C HIS A 431 6.39 6.60 -13.83
N GLN A 432 6.86 7.72 -13.29
CA GLN A 432 6.58 9.03 -13.85
C GLN A 432 7.31 9.23 -15.19
N ILE A 433 6.80 10.15 -16.02
CA ILE A 433 7.41 10.45 -17.32
C ILE A 433 8.71 11.24 -17.09
N VAL A 434 9.77 10.83 -17.79
CA VAL A 434 11.08 11.49 -17.76
C VAL A 434 11.10 12.70 -18.71
N GLY A 435 11.87 13.74 -18.37
CA GLY A 435 12.07 14.94 -19.16
C GLY A 435 11.56 16.21 -18.49
N GLY A 436 12.22 17.34 -18.80
CA GLY A 436 12.07 18.61 -18.07
C GLY A 436 13.20 18.80 -17.06
N GLU A 437 13.39 20.03 -16.61
CA GLU A 437 14.46 20.38 -15.67
C GLU A 437 14.41 19.49 -14.41
N GLY A 438 15.56 18.98 -13.98
CA GLY A 438 15.66 18.07 -12.84
C GLY A 438 15.19 16.63 -13.12
N PHE A 439 14.76 16.34 -14.35
CA PHE A 439 14.39 15.00 -14.86
C PHE A 439 15.19 14.61 -16.12
N ASP A 440 16.37 15.20 -16.32
CA ASP A 440 17.23 14.98 -17.50
C ASP A 440 18.11 13.74 -17.32
N PHE A 441 17.49 12.56 -17.23
CA PHE A 441 18.17 11.26 -17.19
C PHE A 441 17.62 10.32 -18.27
N GLN A 442 18.26 9.18 -18.50
CA GLN A 442 17.86 8.25 -19.56
C GLN A 442 16.49 7.63 -19.24
N GLN A 443 15.66 7.45 -20.27
CA GLN A 443 14.41 6.70 -20.12
C GLN A 443 14.73 5.21 -20.05
N GLY A 444 14.43 4.59 -18.91
CA GLY A 444 14.75 3.20 -18.61
C GLY A 444 16.07 2.99 -17.88
N ASN A 445 16.35 1.72 -17.58
CA ASN A 445 17.55 1.31 -16.84
C ASN A 445 18.58 0.73 -17.81
N THR A 446 19.72 1.39 -17.91
CA THR A 446 20.94 0.83 -18.53
C THR A 446 21.78 0.15 -17.45
N TYR A 447 21.85 -1.19 -17.49
CA TYR A 447 22.65 -2.01 -16.56
C TYR A 447 24.16 -2.02 -16.92
N SER A 448 24.68 -0.89 -17.38
CA SER A 448 26.10 -0.69 -17.72
C SER A 448 26.94 -0.18 -16.55
N GLY A 449 26.37 -0.07 -15.35
CA GLY A 449 27.07 0.32 -14.13
C GLY A 449 27.93 -0.80 -13.54
N HIS A 450 28.70 -0.45 -12.51
CA HIS A 450 29.59 -1.38 -11.82
C HIS A 450 28.79 -2.52 -11.17
N LEU A 451 29.27 -3.77 -11.29
CA LEU A 451 28.61 -4.98 -10.75
C LEU A 451 27.19 -5.26 -11.32
N GLY A 452 26.87 -4.76 -12.51
CA GLY A 452 25.55 -4.93 -13.12
C GLY A 452 24.47 -4.02 -12.52
N LEU A 453 24.88 -3.02 -11.72
CA LEU A 453 24.00 -1.95 -11.26
C LEU A 453 23.67 -0.99 -12.42
N PRO A 454 22.61 -0.18 -12.29
CA PRO A 454 22.29 0.86 -13.25
C PRO A 454 23.44 1.87 -13.30
N ASP A 455 23.70 2.44 -14.47
CA ASP A 455 24.65 3.55 -14.56
C ASP A 455 24.13 4.81 -13.84
N SER A 456 25.01 5.77 -13.60
CA SER A 456 24.68 7.01 -12.88
C SER A 456 23.70 7.92 -13.61
N ASN A 457 23.39 7.66 -14.89
CA ASN A 457 22.44 8.45 -15.69
C ASN A 457 21.13 7.69 -15.94
N SER A 458 21.00 6.48 -15.39
CA SER A 458 19.81 5.66 -15.51
C SER A 458 18.64 6.27 -14.74
N GLN A 459 17.43 5.88 -15.14
CA GLN A 459 16.21 6.26 -14.44
C GLN A 459 16.26 5.87 -12.97
N LEU A 460 16.58 4.60 -12.66
CA LEU A 460 16.59 4.12 -11.27
C LEU A 460 17.58 4.88 -10.38
N ALA A 461 18.73 5.33 -10.90
CA ALA A 461 19.73 6.03 -10.09
C ALA A 461 19.34 7.49 -9.76
N ASN A 462 18.49 8.12 -10.57
CA ASN A 462 18.22 9.57 -10.47
C ASN A 462 16.78 9.90 -10.12
N ILE A 463 15.83 9.00 -10.38
CA ILE A 463 14.40 9.32 -10.27
C ILE A 463 13.90 9.24 -8.84
N THR A 464 14.32 8.22 -8.08
CA THR A 464 13.81 7.95 -6.73
C THR A 464 14.48 8.86 -5.73
N THR A 465 13.69 9.68 -5.08
CA THR A 465 14.17 10.65 -4.11
C THR A 465 13.37 10.70 -2.82
N ALA A 466 12.25 9.97 -2.72
CA ALA A 466 11.69 9.61 -1.44
C ALA A 466 12.63 8.68 -0.67
N ASP A 467 12.74 8.93 0.63
CA ASP A 467 13.20 7.93 1.59
C ASP A 467 12.12 6.84 1.73
N CYS A 468 12.55 5.59 1.61
CA CYS A 468 11.74 4.36 1.64
C CYS A 468 11.07 4.11 3.00
N GLN A 469 11.70 4.54 4.10
CA GLN A 469 11.25 4.31 5.49
C GLN A 469 10.26 5.38 5.96
N THR A 470 10.26 6.52 5.29
CA THR A 470 9.41 7.65 5.64
C THR A 470 7.98 7.48 5.12
N SER A 471 6.99 7.91 5.90
CA SER A 471 5.59 8.06 5.47
C SER A 471 5.32 9.47 4.99
N TYR A 472 4.49 9.63 3.95
CA TYR A 472 4.24 10.91 3.30
C TYR A 472 2.77 11.33 3.36
N CYS A 473 2.57 12.62 3.54
CA CYS A 473 1.36 13.33 3.16
C CYS A 473 1.46 13.69 1.67
N THR A 474 0.55 13.17 0.85
CA THR A 474 0.55 13.44 -0.59
C THR A 474 -0.50 14.48 -0.92
N TYR A 475 -0.04 15.63 -1.40
CA TYR A 475 -0.89 16.70 -1.92
C TYR A 475 -0.90 16.61 -3.44
N TYR A 476 -2.08 16.55 -4.07
CA TYR A 476 -2.17 16.46 -5.51
C TYR A 476 -2.87 17.67 -6.13
N VAL A 477 -2.40 18.05 -7.32
CA VAL A 477 -2.99 19.07 -8.17
C VAL A 477 -3.26 18.45 -9.53
N ARG A 478 -4.52 18.44 -9.95
CA ARG A 478 -4.90 18.07 -11.31
C ARG A 478 -5.19 19.33 -12.10
N SER A 479 -4.40 19.59 -13.13
CA SER A 479 -4.59 20.73 -14.03
C SER A 479 -4.76 20.30 -15.49
N ARG A 480 -5.20 21.24 -16.33
CA ARG A 480 -5.08 21.15 -17.78
C ARG A 480 -4.02 22.15 -18.24
N VAL A 481 -3.21 21.74 -19.21
CA VAL A 481 -2.21 22.61 -19.81
C VAL A 481 -2.44 22.63 -21.32
N TYR A 482 -2.37 23.81 -21.91
CA TYR A 482 -2.50 24.01 -23.35
C TYR A 482 -1.10 24.05 -23.95
N GLY A 483 -0.66 22.93 -24.53
CA GLY A 483 0.66 22.90 -25.15
C GLY A 483 0.57 23.29 -26.62
N ASP A 484 1.44 24.20 -27.05
CA ASP A 484 1.60 24.58 -28.46
C ASP A 484 2.66 23.68 -29.10
N THR A 485 2.25 22.53 -29.65
CA THR A 485 3.21 21.63 -30.30
C THR A 485 3.54 22.11 -31.70
N PHE A 486 4.83 22.36 -31.97
CA PHE A 486 5.39 22.79 -33.26
C PHE A 486 5.05 21.87 -34.47
N VAL A 487 4.45 20.70 -34.24
CA VAL A 487 4.18 19.67 -35.26
C VAL A 487 2.71 19.61 -35.68
N MET A 488 1.77 20.15 -34.89
CA MET A 488 0.36 20.31 -35.30
C MET A 488 -0.27 21.52 -34.60
N PRO A 489 -0.84 22.49 -35.32
CA PRO A 489 -1.42 23.72 -34.77
C PRO A 489 -2.80 23.51 -34.10
N GLU A 490 -3.13 22.29 -33.70
CA GLU A 490 -4.32 22.04 -32.88
C GLU A 490 -3.92 22.15 -31.41
N THR A 491 -4.57 23.06 -30.68
CA THR A 491 -4.41 23.27 -29.24
C THR A 491 -4.67 21.97 -28.48
N ASN A 492 -3.63 21.18 -28.24
CA ASN A 492 -3.74 19.95 -27.48
C ASN A 492 -3.83 20.30 -25.99
N THR A 493 -4.94 19.90 -25.37
CA THR A 493 -5.10 20.00 -23.92
C THR A 493 -4.51 18.76 -23.27
N TYR A 494 -3.43 18.93 -22.53
CA TYR A 494 -2.81 17.88 -21.73
C TYR A 494 -3.42 17.89 -20.33
N LYS A 495 -3.68 16.70 -19.78
CA LYS A 495 -3.99 16.58 -18.37
C LYS A 495 -2.68 16.41 -17.62
N VAL A 496 -2.43 17.31 -16.68
CA VAL A 496 -1.29 17.24 -15.77
C VAL A 496 -1.80 16.82 -14.41
N PHE A 497 -1.16 15.82 -13.83
CA PHE A 497 -1.43 15.35 -12.49
C PHE A 497 -0.13 15.39 -11.72
N SER A 498 -0.08 16.26 -10.72
CA SER A 498 1.14 16.52 -9.95
C SER A 498 0.90 16.09 -8.52
N GLU A 499 1.86 15.39 -7.92
CA GLU A 499 1.88 15.02 -6.52
C GLU A 499 3.09 15.68 -5.85
N LEU A 500 2.84 16.36 -4.73
CA LEU A 500 3.82 16.87 -3.80
C LEU A 500 3.74 15.98 -2.55
N ASN A 501 4.75 15.14 -2.38
CA ASN A 501 4.87 14.23 -1.24
C ASN A 501 5.71 14.94 -0.17
N VAL A 502 5.10 15.17 0.99
CA VAL A 502 5.72 15.83 2.15
C VAL A 502 5.83 14.82 3.28
N PRO A 503 7.02 14.58 3.86
CA PRO A 503 7.15 13.71 5.02
C PRO A 503 6.12 14.06 6.10
N GLN A 504 5.49 13.05 6.72
CA GLN A 504 4.41 13.28 7.70
C GLN A 504 4.87 14.16 8.87
N GLY A 505 6.16 14.05 9.25
CA GLY A 505 6.83 14.84 10.29
C GLY A 505 7.19 16.28 9.90
N ASP A 506 7.18 16.64 8.62
CA ASP A 506 7.58 17.96 8.11
C ASP A 506 6.42 18.97 8.24
N SER A 507 6.11 19.37 9.48
CA SER A 507 4.96 20.22 9.82
C SER A 507 4.97 21.62 9.17
N THR A 508 6.14 22.24 9.03
CA THR A 508 6.34 23.55 8.39
C THR A 508 6.07 23.45 6.90
N THR A 509 6.65 22.44 6.24
CA THR A 509 6.41 22.18 4.81
C THR A 509 4.93 21.92 4.55
N ARG A 510 4.30 21.04 5.34
CA ARG A 510 2.86 20.73 5.23
C ARG A 510 2.01 21.99 5.36
N THR A 511 2.24 22.79 6.38
CA THR A 511 1.50 24.05 6.62
C THR A 511 1.65 25.00 5.43
N ALA A 512 2.83 25.09 4.83
CA ALA A 512 3.07 25.92 3.64
C ALA A 512 2.28 25.42 2.41
N ILE A 513 2.28 24.11 2.15
CA ILE A 513 1.50 23.52 1.03
C ILE A 513 -0.01 23.68 1.27
N GLU A 514 -0.49 23.46 2.49
CA GLU A 514 -1.92 23.63 2.83
C GLU A 514 -2.37 25.09 2.69
N ALA A 515 -1.50 26.05 3.05
CA ALA A 515 -1.74 27.47 2.80
C ALA A 515 -1.83 27.79 1.30
N LEU A 516 -0.96 27.19 0.47
CA LEU A 516 -1.03 27.31 -0.99
C LEU A 516 -2.36 26.79 -1.54
N PHE A 517 -2.81 25.62 -1.11
CA PHE A 517 -4.07 25.03 -1.58
C PHE A 517 -5.27 25.89 -1.14
N THR A 518 -5.24 26.39 0.09
CA THR A 518 -6.25 27.35 0.59
C THR A 518 -6.27 28.62 -0.25
N LYS A 519 -5.10 29.12 -0.66
CA LYS A 519 -4.99 30.28 -1.54
C LYS A 519 -5.59 30.01 -2.92
N PHE A 520 -5.37 28.84 -3.51
CA PHE A 520 -6.01 28.45 -4.78
C PHE A 520 -7.54 28.45 -4.70
N VAL A 521 -8.10 27.95 -3.59
CA VAL A 521 -9.55 28.01 -3.35
C VAL A 521 -10.03 29.46 -3.27
N ALA A 522 -9.27 30.34 -2.61
CA ALA A 522 -9.67 31.73 -2.37
C ALA A 522 -9.58 32.63 -3.61
N ILE A 523 -8.59 32.43 -4.49
CA ILE A 523 -8.40 33.27 -5.70
C ILE A 523 -9.21 32.80 -6.91
N LYS A 524 -9.97 31.71 -6.75
CA LYS A 524 -10.72 31.06 -7.81
C LYS A 524 -11.76 32.01 -8.44
N PRO A 525 -11.74 32.23 -9.77
CA PRO A 525 -12.83 32.92 -10.46
C PRO A 525 -14.16 32.15 -10.32
N ASN A 526 -15.29 32.86 -10.23
CA ASN A 526 -16.66 32.32 -10.06
C ASN A 526 -17.13 31.29 -11.14
N VAL A 527 -16.29 30.94 -12.10
CA VAL A 527 -16.60 30.11 -13.29
C VAL A 527 -15.91 28.73 -13.25
N CYS A 528 -15.03 28.47 -12.28
CA CYS A 528 -14.30 27.20 -12.19
C CYS A 528 -15.03 26.21 -11.24
N ARG A 529 -14.66 24.92 -11.23
CA ARG A 529 -15.30 23.86 -10.40
C ARG A 529 -14.99 24.06 -8.91
N ASP A 530 -15.93 23.82 -8.00
CA ASP A 530 -15.69 23.98 -6.55
C ASP A 530 -14.52 23.11 -6.09
N LEU A 531 -13.51 23.79 -5.53
CA LEU A 531 -12.32 23.19 -4.96
C LEU A 531 -12.51 23.18 -3.44
N ALA A 532 -12.27 22.05 -2.81
CA ALA A 532 -12.20 21.96 -1.36
C ALA A 532 -10.76 22.21 -0.90
N THR A 533 -10.59 22.75 0.30
CA THR A 533 -9.28 22.74 0.95
C THR A 533 -8.85 21.30 1.18
N ALA A 534 -7.54 21.08 1.12
CA ALA A 534 -6.95 19.78 1.33
C ALA A 534 -6.04 19.84 2.55
N VAL A 535 -6.36 19.06 3.57
CA VAL A 535 -5.55 18.91 4.78
C VAL A 535 -5.13 17.45 4.84
N CYS A 536 -3.86 17.18 5.08
CA CYS A 536 -3.42 15.81 5.26
C CYS A 536 -4.03 15.27 6.57
N PRO A 537 -4.82 14.18 6.54
CA PRO A 537 -5.30 13.56 7.76
C PRO A 537 -4.11 13.15 8.63
N SER A 538 -4.18 13.48 9.92
CA SER A 538 -3.16 13.18 10.92
C SER A 538 -2.99 11.68 11.11
#